data_AF-A0A067TB74-F1
#
_entry.id   AF-A0A067TB74-F1
#
_cell.length_a   1.000
_cell.length_b   1.000
_cell.length_c   1.000
_cell.angle_alpha   90.00
_cell.angle_beta   90.00
_cell.angle_gamma   90.00
#
_symmetry.space_group_name_H-M   'P 1'
#
loop_
_entity.id
_entity.type
_entity.pdbx_description
1 polymer ?
#
loop_
_entity_poly.entity_id
_entity_poly.type
_entity_poly.pdbx_seq_one_letter_code
_entity_poly.pdbx_strand_id
1 'polypeptide(L)'
;MFIADDADLLKIATSKPTMTILKDDDGNIEEVPIPESFKNSDVVPEGYAIDHIFDPSVLLHSLSSQNITTVDQLSDDMLKEFKGIMNNPENVMLIPRSIYEEIETENRRRITGYG
;
A
#
# COMPACT_ATOMS: atom_id res chain seq x y z
N MET A 1 -7.40 -11.22 12.84
CA MET A 1 -7.46 -10.11 11.88
C MET A 1 -6.76 -8.95 12.55
N PHE A 2 -5.59 -8.57 12.06
CA PHE A 2 -4.99 -7.28 12.42
C PHE A 2 -4.43 -6.73 11.12
N ILE A 3 -5.26 -5.96 10.43
CA ILE A 3 -4.75 -4.83 9.67
C ILE A 3 -4.22 -3.92 10.79
N ALA A 4 -2.91 -3.73 10.83
CA ALA A 4 -2.28 -2.82 11.79
C ALA A 4 -3.06 -1.49 11.81
N ASP A 5 -3.26 -0.89 12.98
CA ASP A 5 -3.93 0.42 13.01
C ASP A 5 -3.09 1.45 12.24
N ASP A 6 -3.69 2.58 11.86
CA ASP A 6 -2.99 3.61 11.08
C ASP A 6 -1.71 4.12 11.77
N ALA A 7 -1.63 4.07 13.10
CA ALA A 7 -0.44 4.45 13.86
C ALA A 7 0.66 3.37 13.80
N ASP A 8 0.30 2.08 13.79
CA ASP A 8 1.23 0.99 13.57
C ASP A 8 1.76 0.98 12.13
N LEU A 9 0.90 1.26 11.14
CA LEU A 9 1.30 1.43 9.73
C LEU A 9 2.25 2.62 9.56
N LEU A 10 1.99 3.73 10.24
CA LEU A 10 2.88 4.89 10.23
C LEU A 10 4.26 4.54 10.79
N LYS A 11 4.33 3.86 11.93
CA LYS A 11 5.61 3.43 12.53
C LYS A 11 6.38 2.51 11.60
N ILE A 12 5.69 1.58 10.95
CA ILE A 12 6.30 0.70 9.96
C ILE A 12 6.86 1.53 8.80
N ALA A 13 6.05 2.41 8.20
CA ALA A 13 6.44 3.23 7.07
C ALA A 13 7.63 4.16 7.38
N THR A 14 7.64 4.81 8.55
CA THR A 14 8.71 5.74 8.95
C THR A 14 9.97 5.04 9.46
N SER A 15 9.88 3.77 9.88
CA SER A 15 11.05 2.96 10.25
C SER A 15 11.91 2.53 9.06
N LYS A 16 11.37 2.64 7.84
CA LYS A 16 12.07 2.26 6.61
C LYS A 16 13.29 3.14 6.32
N PRO A 17 14.28 2.62 5.57
CA PRO A 17 15.44 3.41 5.18
C PRO A 17 15.08 4.53 4.20
N THR A 18 14.09 4.31 3.32
CA THR A 18 13.73 5.19 2.21
C THR A 18 12.22 5.48 2.16
N MET A 19 11.87 6.61 1.56
CA MET A 19 10.52 7.00 1.16
C MET A 19 10.51 7.44 -0.30
N THR A 20 9.33 7.50 -0.90
CA THR A 20 9.16 8.01 -2.26
C THR A 20 8.88 9.51 -2.24
N ILE A 21 9.46 10.24 -3.19
CA ILE A 21 9.12 11.63 -3.48
C ILE A 21 8.79 11.82 -4.96
N LEU A 22 8.07 12.90 -5.27
CA LEU A 22 7.96 13.40 -6.63
C LEU A 22 9.25 14.13 -6.98
N LYS A 23 9.92 13.64 -8.03
CA LYS A 23 11.15 14.22 -8.55
C LYS A 23 10.88 15.43 -9.44
N ASP A 24 9.79 15.38 -10.20
CA ASP A 24 9.37 16.43 -11.14
C ASP A 24 7.85 16.47 -11.30
N ASP A 25 7.38 17.52 -11.99
CA ASP A 25 5.96 17.76 -12.30
C ASP A 25 5.41 16.76 -13.34
N ASP A 26 6.27 15.95 -13.97
CA ASP A 26 5.90 14.91 -14.93
C ASP A 26 5.53 13.58 -14.23
N GLY A 27 5.51 13.57 -12.89
CA GLY A 27 5.11 12.41 -12.09
C GLY A 27 6.22 11.38 -11.89
N ASN A 28 7.47 11.71 -12.24
CA ASN A 28 8.57 10.78 -11.97
C ASN A 28 8.81 10.68 -10.45
N ILE A 29 8.93 9.45 -9.98
CA ILE A 29 9.18 9.14 -8.58
C ILE A 29 10.65 8.83 -8.32
N GLU A 30 11.13 9.22 -7.15
CA GLU A 30 12.47 8.90 -6.66
C GLU A 30 12.43 8.39 -5.24
N GLU A 31 13.25 7.39 -4.93
CA GLU A 31 13.47 6.92 -3.56
C GLU A 31 14.56 7.75 -2.88
N VAL A 32 14.22 8.35 -1.75
CA VAL A 32 15.13 9.15 -0.94
C VAL A 32 15.16 8.67 0.51
N PRO A 33 16.24 8.90 1.26
CA PRO A 33 16.29 8.54 2.67
C PRO A 33 15.18 9.22 3.48
N ILE A 34 14.57 8.48 4.42
CA ILE A 34 13.56 9.08 5.31
C ILE A 34 14.23 10.11 6.24
N PRO A 35 13.76 11.36 6.26
CA PRO A 35 14.24 12.38 7.20
C PRO A 35 14.06 11.95 8.65
N GLU A 36 15.02 12.26 9.53
CA GLU A 36 14.90 11.94 10.97
C GLU A 36 13.69 12.59 11.64
N SER A 37 13.22 13.74 11.13
CA SER A 37 12.01 14.41 11.59
C SER A 37 10.75 13.55 11.41
N PHE A 38 10.71 12.66 10.43
CA PHE A 38 9.57 11.79 10.17
C PHE A 38 9.57 10.56 11.08
N LYS A 39 10.75 10.08 11.48
CA LYS A 39 10.94 8.88 12.32
C LYS A 39 10.39 9.02 13.74
N ASN A 40 10.32 10.25 14.24
CA ASN A 40 9.82 10.56 15.59
C ASN A 40 8.39 11.12 15.57
N SER A 41 7.73 11.12 14.41
CA SER A 41 6.38 11.67 14.25
C SER A 41 5.33 10.59 14.51
N ASP A 42 4.37 10.90 15.38
CA ASP A 42 3.17 10.08 15.58
C ASP A 42 2.05 10.44 14.59
N VAL A 43 2.31 11.36 13.66
CA VAL A 43 1.38 11.79 12.60
C VAL A 43 2.00 11.66 11.21
N VAL A 44 1.18 11.35 10.22
CA VAL A 44 1.59 11.34 8.81
C VAL A 44 2.06 12.76 8.43
N PRO A 45 3.27 12.92 7.90
CA PRO A 45 3.78 14.22 7.48
C PRO A 45 2.87 14.91 6.46
N GLU A 46 2.80 16.23 6.53
CA GLU A 46 1.99 17.03 5.60
C GLU A 46 2.45 16.82 4.15
N GLY A 47 1.49 16.62 3.24
CA GLY A 47 1.77 16.33 1.83
C GLY A 47 2.08 14.87 1.52
N TYR A 48 2.09 13.98 2.52
CA TYR A 48 2.31 12.55 2.35
C TYR A 48 1.08 11.72 2.73
N ALA A 49 1.09 10.48 2.27
CA ALA A 49 0.13 9.44 2.58
C ALA A 49 0.88 8.11 2.82
N ILE A 50 0.24 7.20 3.55
CA ILE A 50 0.68 5.83 3.66
C ILE A 50 -0.05 5.04 2.58
N ASP A 51 0.69 4.29 1.78
CA ASP A 51 0.14 3.43 0.74
C ASP A 51 0.60 1.99 0.89
N HIS A 52 -0.22 1.07 0.38
CA HIS A 52 0.10 -0.35 0.31
C HIS A 52 0.59 -0.69 -1.10
N ILE A 53 1.80 -1.22 -1.22
CA ILE A 53 2.37 -1.67 -2.50
C ILE A 53 1.46 -2.74 -3.14
N PHE A 54 0.90 -3.60 -2.31
CA PHE A 54 -0.02 -4.66 -2.68
C PHE A 54 -1.37 -4.42 -2.00
N ASP A 55 -2.34 -3.95 -2.79
CA ASP A 55 -3.73 -3.78 -2.38
C ASP A 55 -4.46 -5.14 -2.34
N PRO A 56 -5.00 -5.55 -1.16
CA PRO A 56 -5.80 -6.77 -1.02
C PRO A 56 -6.97 -6.86 -2.01
N SER A 57 -7.52 -5.72 -2.44
CA SER A 57 -8.64 -5.66 -3.39
C SER A 57 -8.26 -6.22 -4.76
N VAL A 58 -7.02 -5.98 -5.20
CA VAL A 58 -6.49 -6.52 -6.47
C VAL A 58 -6.36 -8.04 -6.41
N LEU A 59 -5.91 -8.56 -5.26
CA LEU A 59 -5.86 -10.00 -5.02
C LEU A 59 -7.26 -10.61 -5.07
N LEU A 60 -8.22 -10.03 -4.35
CA LEU A 60 -9.60 -10.52 -4.33
C LEU A 60 -10.24 -10.50 -5.74
N HIS A 61 -9.99 -9.45 -6.53
CA HIS A 61 -10.48 -9.37 -7.91
C HIS A 61 -9.85 -10.44 -8.82
N SER A 62 -8.54 -10.68 -8.68
CA SER A 62 -7.82 -11.72 -9.42
C SER A 62 -8.33 -13.12 -9.07
N LEU A 63 -8.59 -13.39 -7.80
CA LEU A 63 -9.18 -14.65 -7.33
C LEU A 63 -10.61 -14.82 -7.85
N SER A 64 -11.42 -13.76 -7.80
CA SER A 64 -12.79 -13.78 -8.33
C SER A 64 -12.81 -14.07 -9.83
N SER A 65 -11.87 -13.52 -10.61
CA SER A 65 -11.72 -13.80 -12.05
C SER A 65 -11.41 -15.27 -12.35
N GLN A 66 -10.88 -16.01 -11.36
CA GLN A 66 -10.59 -17.44 -11.43
C GLN A 66 -11.71 -18.29 -10.81
N ASN A 67 -12.88 -17.71 -10.54
CA ASN A 67 -14.02 -18.33 -9.83
C ASN A 67 -13.70 -18.81 -8.40
N ILE A 68 -12.62 -18.27 -7.80
CA ILE A 68 -12.29 -18.47 -6.39
C ILE A 68 -13.00 -17.37 -5.60
N THR A 69 -14.07 -17.75 -4.91
CA THR A 69 -14.97 -16.83 -4.20
C THR A 69 -15.01 -17.06 -2.70
N THR A 70 -14.42 -18.16 -2.24
CA THR A 70 -14.38 -18.54 -0.82
C THR A 70 -12.97 -18.89 -0.38
N VAL A 71 -12.68 -18.64 0.89
CA VAL A 71 -11.36 -18.91 1.50
C VAL A 71 -11.02 -20.39 1.46
N ASP A 72 -12.02 -21.27 1.61
CA ASP A 72 -11.85 -22.73 1.62
C ASP A 72 -11.38 -23.32 0.27
N GLN A 73 -11.48 -22.53 -0.81
CA GLN A 73 -10.98 -22.92 -2.14
C GLN A 73 -9.48 -22.67 -2.30
N LEU A 74 -8.86 -21.94 -1.38
CA LEU A 74 -7.42 -21.70 -1.36
C LEU A 74 -6.73 -22.74 -0.48
N SER A 75 -5.54 -23.18 -0.89
CA SER A 75 -4.73 -24.02 -0.01
C SER A 75 -4.26 -23.20 1.20
N ASP A 76 -4.02 -23.89 2.32
CA ASP A 76 -3.46 -23.27 3.52
C ASP A 76 -2.14 -22.54 3.24
N ASP A 77 -1.32 -23.10 2.33
CA ASP A 77 -0.06 -22.51 1.91
C ASP A 77 -0.28 -21.17 1.17
N MET A 78 -1.23 -21.12 0.23
CA MET A 78 -1.58 -19.87 -0.47
C MET A 78 -2.14 -18.82 0.48
N LEU A 79 -3.01 -19.22 1.43
CA LEU A 79 -3.54 -18.30 2.43
C LEU A 79 -2.44 -17.74 3.33
N LYS A 80 -1.47 -18.58 3.70
CA LYS A 80 -0.31 -18.17 4.49
C LYS A 80 0.59 -17.23 3.70
N GLU A 81 0.80 -17.48 2.42
CA GLU A 81 1.56 -16.61 1.52
C GLU A 81 0.90 -15.24 1.36
N PHE A 82 -0.40 -15.19 1.05
CA PHE A 82 -1.12 -13.92 0.93
C PHE A 82 -1.12 -13.12 2.23
N LYS A 83 -1.34 -13.78 3.37
CA LYS A 83 -1.19 -13.13 4.68
C LYS A 83 0.23 -12.64 4.91
N GLY A 84 1.24 -13.39 4.48
CA GLY A 84 2.65 -13.00 4.57
C GLY A 84 2.93 -11.74 3.76
N ILE A 85 2.43 -11.66 2.53
CA ILE A 85 2.60 -10.50 1.64
C ILE A 85 1.86 -9.28 2.18
N MET A 86 0.58 -9.41 2.51
CA MET A 86 -0.26 -8.29 2.97
C MET A 86 0.25 -7.69 4.28
N ASN A 87 0.72 -8.54 5.21
CA ASN A 87 1.25 -8.10 6.50
C ASN A 87 2.77 -7.87 6.47
N ASN A 88 3.42 -7.96 5.31
CA ASN A 88 4.83 -7.67 5.21
C ASN A 88 5.03 -6.18 5.51
N PRO A 89 5.93 -5.79 6.44
CA PRO A 89 6.32 -4.39 6.61
C PRO A 89 6.78 -3.73 5.32
N GLU A 90 7.35 -4.53 4.39
CA GLU A 90 7.73 -4.04 3.08
C GLU A 90 6.53 -3.61 2.22
N ASN A 91 5.33 -4.12 2.50
CA ASN A 91 4.12 -3.77 1.78
C ASN A 91 3.61 -2.34 2.07
N VAL A 92 4.21 -1.62 3.01
CA VAL A 92 3.77 -0.28 3.42
C VAL A 92 4.82 0.75 3.01
N MET A 93 4.42 1.86 2.38
CA MET A 93 5.35 2.93 2.01
C MET A 93 4.76 4.31 2.25
N LEU A 94 5.65 5.28 2.48
CA LEU A 94 5.29 6.69 2.53
C LEU A 94 5.44 7.27 1.12
N ILE A 95 4.35 7.77 0.55
CA ILE A 95 4.33 8.37 -0.78
C ILE A 95 3.74 9.79 -0.73
N PRO A 96 4.04 10.65 -1.72
CA PRO A 96 3.39 11.94 -1.87
C PRO A 96 1.87 11.76 -2.04
N ARG A 97 1.08 12.61 -1.36
CA ARG A 97 -0.38 12.53 -1.38
C ARG A 97 -0.97 12.69 -2.79
N SER A 98 -0.34 13.49 -3.64
CA SER A 98 -0.75 13.65 -5.05
C SER A 98 -0.70 12.33 -5.82
N ILE A 99 0.35 11.51 -5.61
CA ILE A 99 0.47 10.18 -6.23
C ILE A 99 -0.59 9.24 -5.64
N TYR A 100 -0.78 9.28 -4.32
CA TYR A 100 -1.79 8.47 -3.65
C TYR A 100 -3.20 8.72 -4.22
N GLU A 101 -3.58 10.00 -4.38
CA GLU A 101 -4.87 10.40 -4.95
C GLU A 101 -5.03 9.95 -6.42
N GLU A 102 -3.95 9.96 -7.20
CA GLU A 102 -3.94 9.46 -8.57
C GLU A 102 -4.13 7.94 -8.63
N ILE A 103 -3.40 7.19 -7.81
CA ILE A 103 -3.52 5.73 -7.68
C ILE A 103 -4.93 5.35 -7.22
N GLU A 104 -5.46 6.01 -6.19
CA GLU A 104 -6.82 5.82 -5.72
C GLU A 104 -7.86 6.07 -6.82
N THR A 105 -7.67 7.11 -7.61
CA THR A 105 -8.56 7.47 -8.71
C THR A 105 -8.52 6.40 -9.81
N GLU A 106 -7.33 5.94 -10.18
CA GLU A 106 -7.13 4.90 -11.19
C GLU A 106 -7.66 3.53 -10.72
N ASN A 107 -7.42 3.15 -9.46
CA ASN A 107 -7.98 1.94 -8.87
C ASN A 107 -9.51 1.97 -8.85
N ARG A 108 -10.12 3.11 -8.49
CA ARG A 108 -11.58 3.30 -8.58
C ARG A 108 -12.11 3.14 -10.00
N ARG A 109 -11.38 3.60 -11.03
CA ARG A 109 -11.77 3.40 -12.44
C ARG A 109 -11.75 1.92 -12.83
N ARG A 110 -10.71 1.19 -12.43
CA ARG A 110 -10.58 -0.25 -12.73
C ARG A 110 -11.68 -1.10 -12.09
N ILE A 111 -12.11 -0.72 -10.88
CA ILE A 111 -13.17 -1.43 -10.15
C ILE A 111 -14.58 -1.10 -10.72
N THR A 112 -14.80 0.11 -11.24
CA THR A 112 -16.14 0.55 -11.68
C THR A 112 -16.46 0.28 -13.15
N GLY A 113 -15.52 -0.21 -13.95
CA GLY A 113 -15.82 -0.77 -15.27
C GLY A 113 -16.46 0.21 -16.26
N TYR A 114 -16.13 1.50 -16.20
CA TYR A 114 -16.42 2.44 -17.29
C TYR A 114 -15.19 2.54 -18.20
N GLY A 115 -15.15 1.63 -19.17
CA GLY A 115 -14.28 1.64 -20.35
C GLY A 115 -15.06 1.09 -21.54
#